data_AF-A0A5C7I7U3-F1
#
_entry.id   AF-A0A5C7I7U3-F1
#
_cell.length_a   1.000
_cell.length_b   1.000
_cell.length_c   1.000
_cell.angle_alpha   90.00
_cell.angle_beta   90.00
_cell.angle_gamma   90.00
#
_symmetry.space_group_name_H-M   'P 1'
#
loop_
_entity.id
_entity.type
_entity.pdbx_description
1 polymer ?
#
loop_
_entity_poly.entity_id
_entity_poly.type
_entity_poly.pdbx_seq_one_letter_code
_entity_poly.pdbx_strand_id
1 'polypeptide(L)'
;MSYVPRESNGLADALAKRGAALDGEEESDDDIHHEHARKLKVFKHILSQVGEDPSEGLAMIDAVQRLGIDYHFQDEIEEILPRQHMIAANYSTSTSTNDDLQQVALRFRLLRQEGYNVPAGV
;
A
#
# COMPACT_ATOMS: atom_id res chain seq x y z
N MET A 1 -4.65 81.50 16.19
CA MET A 1 -5.19 80.25 16.75
C MET A 1 -4.59 79.09 15.95
N SER A 2 -3.59 78.42 16.51
CA SER A 2 -2.82 77.36 15.87
C SER A 2 -3.50 76.00 16.04
N TYR A 3 -3.58 75.25 14.94
CA TYR A 3 -4.07 73.87 14.90
C TYR A 3 -2.94 72.91 15.27
N VAL A 4 -3.17 72.01 16.22
CA VAL A 4 -2.27 70.91 16.58
C VAL A 4 -3.00 69.59 16.29
N PRO A 5 -2.50 68.73 15.39
CA PRO A 5 -3.14 67.44 15.11
C PRO A 5 -2.92 66.40 16.22
N ARG A 6 -3.92 65.51 16.31
CA ARG A 6 -4.09 64.39 17.24
C ARG A 6 -3.00 63.32 17.14
N GLU A 7 -2.68 62.73 18.28
CA GLU A 7 -2.27 61.31 18.34
C GLU A 7 -3.03 60.61 19.46
N SER A 8 -4.08 59.88 19.08
CA SER A 8 -4.68 58.83 19.90
C SER A 8 -4.96 57.69 18.94
N ASN A 9 -4.24 56.58 19.04
CA ASN A 9 -4.70 55.23 18.68
C ASN A 9 -3.62 54.15 18.95
N GLY A 10 -3.20 54.01 20.22
CA GLY A 10 -2.36 52.87 20.65
C GLY A 10 -3.13 51.54 20.79
N LEU A 11 -4.46 51.56 20.68
CA LEU A 11 -5.30 50.36 20.84
C LEU A 11 -5.55 49.60 19.53
N ALA A 12 -5.41 50.26 18.37
CA ALA A 12 -5.57 49.60 17.07
C ALA A 12 -4.34 48.74 16.71
N ASP A 13 -3.14 49.18 17.11
CA ASP A 13 -1.88 48.51 16.77
C ASP A 13 -1.66 47.20 17.56
N ALA A 14 -2.19 47.14 18.78
CA ALA A 14 -2.12 45.93 19.62
C ALA A 14 -3.05 44.79 19.12
N LEU A 15 -4.13 45.11 18.41
CA LEU A 15 -5.04 44.10 17.84
C LEU A 15 -4.57 43.54 16.50
N ALA A 16 -3.72 44.27 15.77
CA ALA A 16 -3.11 43.77 14.53
C ALA A 16 -2.01 42.72 14.79
N LYS A 17 -1.36 42.75 15.97
CA LYS A 17 -0.22 41.88 16.30
C LYS A 17 -0.58 40.49 16.83
N ARG A 18 -1.87 40.17 17.01
CA ARG A 18 -2.33 38.85 17.46
C ARG A 18 -2.75 37.91 16.33
N GLY A 19 -2.76 38.40 15.08
CA GLY A 19 -3.11 37.61 13.89
C GLY A 19 -1.93 36.90 13.20
N ALA A 20 -0.69 37.10 13.67
CA ALA A 20 0.53 36.64 12.99
C ALA A 20 1.30 35.57 13.79
N ALA A 21 0.59 34.63 14.42
CA ALA A 21 1.19 33.46 15.06
C ALA A 21 0.25 32.26 14.95
N LEU A 22 0.01 31.84 13.71
CA LEU A 22 -0.36 30.47 13.39
C LEU A 22 0.57 30.02 12.26
N ASP A 23 1.87 29.98 12.55
CA ASP A 23 2.78 29.08 11.85
C ASP A 23 2.43 27.67 12.36
N GLY A 24 1.28 27.15 11.91
CA GLY A 24 1.13 25.73 11.77
C GLY A 24 2.04 25.34 10.62
N GLU A 25 3.05 24.53 10.90
CA GLU A 25 3.77 23.81 9.85
C GLU A 25 2.75 22.90 9.16
N GLU A 26 2.04 23.44 8.16
CA GLU A 26 1.36 22.66 7.15
C GLU A 26 2.45 21.96 6.36
N GLU A 27 2.80 20.76 6.82
CA GLU A 27 3.58 19.80 6.05
C GLU A 27 2.89 19.64 4.69
N SER A 28 3.54 20.19 3.66
CA SER A 28 3.00 20.32 2.31
C SER A 28 2.43 18.98 1.83
N ASP A 29 1.17 18.99 1.39
CA ASP A 29 0.46 17.82 0.84
C ASP A 29 1.29 17.13 -0.28
N ASP A 30 2.09 17.92 -1.01
CA ASP A 30 3.01 17.43 -2.04
C ASP A 30 4.15 16.54 -1.49
N ASP A 31 4.66 16.80 -0.28
CA ASP A 31 5.78 16.06 0.29
C ASP A 31 5.34 14.67 0.79
N ILE A 32 4.14 14.60 1.39
CA ILE A 32 3.55 13.35 1.87
C ILE A 32 3.24 12.42 0.70
N HIS A 33 2.64 12.93 -0.38
CA HIS A 33 2.34 12.15 -1.58
C HIS A 33 3.62 11.66 -2.28
N HIS A 34 4.65 12.49 -2.33
CA HIS A 34 5.93 12.12 -2.92
C HIS A 34 6.66 11.03 -2.12
N GLU A 35 6.66 11.12 -0.79
CA GLU A 35 7.24 10.11 0.09
C GLU A 35 6.46 8.78 0.02
N HIS A 36 5.12 8.84 0.00
CA HIS A 36 4.29 7.64 -0.13
C HIS A 36 4.56 6.90 -1.45
N ALA A 37 4.66 7.62 -2.56
CA ALA A 37 5.00 7.04 -3.86
C ALA A 37 6.39 6.39 -3.85
N ARG A 38 7.38 7.01 -3.19
CA ARG A 38 8.73 6.43 -3.03
C ARG A 38 8.68 5.13 -2.22
N LYS A 39 7.96 5.10 -1.09
CA LYS A 39 7.79 3.90 -0.26
C LYS A 39 7.11 2.77 -1.04
N LEU A 40 6.04 3.05 -1.77
CA LEU A 40 5.37 2.07 -2.63
C LEU A 40 6.32 1.50 -3.69
N LYS A 41 7.15 2.34 -4.31
CA LYS A 41 8.12 1.90 -5.31
C LYS A 41 9.19 0.98 -4.71
N VAL A 42 9.71 1.31 -3.54
CA VAL A 42 10.67 0.45 -2.82
C VAL A 42 10.01 -0.87 -2.44
N PHE A 43 8.78 -0.82 -1.94
CA PHE A 43 8.04 -2.02 -1.56
C PHE A 43 7.76 -2.92 -2.76
N LYS A 44 7.31 -2.37 -3.90
CA LYS A 44 7.19 -3.10 -5.18
C LYS A 44 8.49 -3.81 -5.57
N HIS A 45 9.62 -3.13 -5.44
CA HIS A 45 10.91 -3.73 -5.77
C HIS A 45 11.25 -4.91 -4.86
N ILE A 46 11.09 -4.77 -3.54
CA ILE A 46 11.30 -5.86 -2.59
C ILE A 46 10.36 -7.03 -2.90
N LEU A 47 9.09 -6.71 -3.15
CA LEU A 47 8.06 -7.69 -3.47
C LEU A 47 8.35 -8.45 -4.77
N SER A 48 8.84 -7.78 -5.81
CA SER A 48 9.22 -8.42 -7.07
C SER A 48 10.36 -9.43 -6.91
N GLN A 49 11.26 -9.24 -5.94
CA GLN A 49 12.34 -10.19 -5.65
C GLN A 49 11.83 -11.40 -4.86
N VAL A 50 10.91 -11.15 -3.92
CA VAL A 50 10.26 -12.19 -3.10
C VAL A 50 9.33 -13.07 -3.95
N GLY A 51 8.73 -12.52 -5.01
CA GLY A 51 7.84 -13.25 -5.93
C GLY A 51 8.53 -14.34 -6.79
N GLU A 52 9.87 -14.43 -6.78
CA GLU A 52 10.58 -15.49 -7.51
C GLU A 52 10.32 -16.88 -6.93
N ASP A 53 10.22 -16.98 -5.60
CA ASP A 53 9.82 -18.21 -4.91
C ASP A 53 8.28 -18.36 -4.92
N PRO A 54 7.75 -19.50 -5.41
CA PRO A 54 6.32 -19.71 -5.49
C PRO A 54 5.57 -19.60 -4.15
N SER A 55 6.21 -19.96 -3.05
CA SER A 55 5.62 -19.97 -1.71
C SER A 55 5.62 -18.57 -1.10
N GLU A 56 6.70 -17.83 -1.30
CA GLU A 56 6.81 -16.44 -0.83
C GLU A 56 5.90 -15.50 -1.65
N GLY A 57 5.77 -15.73 -2.96
CA GLY A 57 4.83 -14.99 -3.80
C GLY A 57 3.37 -15.10 -3.33
N LEU A 58 2.93 -16.28 -2.88
CA LEU A 58 1.59 -16.44 -2.30
C LEU A 58 1.41 -15.65 -0.99
N ALA A 59 2.43 -15.66 -0.12
CA ALA A 59 2.41 -14.91 1.14
C ALA A 59 2.37 -13.39 0.90
N MET A 60 3.09 -12.92 -0.12
CA MET A 60 3.05 -11.53 -0.56
C MET A 60 1.65 -11.13 -1.02
N ILE A 61 1.02 -11.92 -1.90
CA ILE A 61 -0.34 -11.64 -2.40
C ILE A 61 -1.32 -11.58 -1.22
N ASP A 62 -1.23 -12.54 -0.29
CA ASP A 62 -2.07 -12.53 0.91
C ASP A 62 -1.90 -11.23 1.71
N ALA A 63 -0.66 -10.80 1.92
CA ALA A 63 -0.37 -9.61 2.70
C ALA A 63 -0.96 -8.35 2.04
N VAL A 64 -0.75 -8.14 0.74
CA VAL A 64 -1.24 -6.93 0.05
C VAL A 64 -2.77 -6.91 -0.06
N GLN A 65 -3.41 -8.05 -0.27
CA GLN A 65 -4.88 -8.16 -0.27
C GLN A 65 -5.47 -7.89 1.12
N ARG A 66 -4.86 -8.43 2.18
CA ARG A 66 -5.31 -8.17 3.57
C ARG A 66 -5.10 -6.74 4.02
N LEU A 67 -4.09 -6.07 3.46
CA LEU A 67 -3.85 -4.65 3.66
C LEU A 67 -4.76 -3.76 2.79
N GLY A 68 -5.47 -4.32 1.80
CA GLY A 68 -6.33 -3.56 0.89
C GLY A 68 -5.57 -2.63 -0.06
N ILE A 69 -4.33 -2.98 -0.40
CA ILE A 69 -3.44 -2.21 -1.28
C ILE A 69 -3.05 -2.98 -2.55
N ASP A 70 -3.68 -4.11 -2.79
CA ASP A 70 -3.49 -5.01 -3.94
C ASP A 70 -3.68 -4.31 -5.29
N TYR A 71 -4.48 -3.24 -5.36
CA TYR A 71 -4.62 -2.41 -6.56
C TYR A 71 -3.30 -1.76 -7.02
N HIS A 72 -2.32 -1.59 -6.13
CA HIS A 72 -0.99 -1.14 -6.52
C HIS A 72 -0.14 -2.28 -7.09
N PHE A 73 -0.50 -3.55 -6.90
CA PHE A 73 0.33 -4.72 -7.23
C PHE A 73 -0.32 -5.64 -8.26
N GLN A 74 -1.23 -5.11 -9.10
CA GLN A 74 -1.99 -5.91 -10.06
C GLN A 74 -1.07 -6.66 -11.04
N ASP A 75 -0.06 -5.99 -11.59
CA ASP A 75 0.89 -6.60 -12.52
C ASP A 75 1.62 -7.79 -11.86
N GLU A 76 2.07 -7.62 -10.62
CA GLU A 76 2.77 -8.66 -9.86
C GLU A 76 1.85 -9.84 -9.52
N ILE A 77 0.57 -9.57 -9.19
CA ILE A 77 -0.44 -10.61 -8.94
C ILE A 77 -0.73 -11.41 -10.23
N GLU A 78 -0.89 -10.72 -11.35
CA GLU A 78 -1.13 -11.32 -12.67
C GLU A 78 0.06 -12.14 -13.18
N GLU A 79 1.28 -11.86 -12.73
CA GLU A 79 2.46 -12.67 -13.05
C GLU A 79 2.53 -13.94 -12.18
N ILE A 80 2.27 -13.82 -10.88
CA ILE A 80 2.48 -14.91 -9.93
C ILE A 80 1.36 -15.96 -9.99
N LEU A 81 0.08 -15.55 -10.02
CA LEU A 81 -1.05 -16.48 -9.93
C LEU A 81 -1.15 -17.51 -11.07
N PRO A 82 -0.88 -17.18 -12.34
CA PRO A 82 -0.83 -18.18 -13.40
C PRO A 82 0.21 -19.29 -13.12
N ARG A 83 1.39 -18.93 -12.62
CA ARG A 83 2.43 -19.90 -12.23
C ARG A 83 1.93 -20.81 -11.10
N GLN A 84 1.24 -20.25 -10.11
CA GLN A 84 0.63 -21.02 -9.01
C GLN A 84 -0.47 -21.96 -9.50
N HIS A 85 -1.27 -21.53 -10.47
CA HIS A 85 -2.31 -22.37 -11.08
C HIS A 85 -1.70 -23.58 -11.79
N MET A 86 -0.62 -23.38 -12.55
CA MET A 86 0.12 -24.47 -13.19
C MET A 86 0.71 -25.44 -12.16
N ILE A 87 1.26 -24.93 -11.06
CA ILE A 87 1.76 -25.76 -9.96
C ILE A 87 0.61 -26.61 -9.39
N ALA A 88 -0.52 -25.98 -9.03
CA ALA A 88 -1.68 -26.70 -8.49
C ALA A 88 -2.21 -27.79 -9.43
N ALA A 89 -2.25 -27.53 -10.75
CA ALA A 89 -2.67 -28.50 -11.75
C ALA A 89 -1.73 -29.72 -11.83
N ASN A 90 -0.42 -29.49 -11.72
CA ASN A 90 0.59 -30.55 -11.79
C ASN A 90 0.68 -31.39 -10.50
N TYR A 91 0.29 -30.84 -9.35
CA TYR A 91 0.26 -31.56 -8.07
C TYR A 91 -0.80 -32.67 -8.04
N SER A 92 -1.88 -32.57 -8.81
CA SER A 92 -2.87 -33.67 -8.93
C SER A 92 -2.26 -34.99 -9.42
N THR A 93 -1.06 -34.96 -10.02
CA THR A 93 -0.32 -36.13 -10.51
C THR A 93 0.84 -36.57 -9.60
N SER A 94 1.20 -35.78 -8.59
CA SER A 94 2.36 -36.03 -7.73
C SER A 94 1.92 -36.16 -6.27
N THR A 95 1.92 -37.38 -5.75
CA THR A 95 1.66 -37.71 -4.33
C THR A 95 2.79 -37.24 -3.40
N SER A 96 3.48 -36.14 -3.72
CA SER A 96 4.52 -35.56 -2.87
C SER A 96 3.87 -34.76 -1.76
N THR A 97 3.57 -35.46 -0.68
CA THR A 97 2.98 -35.05 0.61
C THR A 97 3.84 -34.08 1.43
N ASN A 98 4.71 -33.30 0.79
CA ASN A 98 5.62 -32.37 1.46
C ASN A 98 5.24 -30.89 1.31
N ASP A 99 4.16 -30.57 0.57
CA ASP A 99 3.60 -29.22 0.62
C ASP A 99 2.87 -29.03 1.96
N ASP A 100 3.24 -27.98 2.69
CA ASP A 100 2.57 -27.56 3.91
C ASP A 100 1.07 -27.32 3.62
N LEU A 101 0.19 -27.90 4.43
CA LEU A 101 -1.27 -27.70 4.35
C LEU A 101 -1.61 -26.20 4.30
N GLN A 102 -0.84 -25.37 5.01
CA GLN A 102 -0.97 -23.92 4.96
C GLN A 102 -0.80 -23.38 3.53
N GLN A 103 0.22 -23.83 2.81
CA GLN A 103 0.52 -23.38 1.45
C GLN A 103 -0.53 -23.85 0.45
N VAL A 104 -0.97 -25.10 0.56
CA VAL A 104 -2.05 -25.64 -0.31
C VAL A 104 -3.35 -24.85 -0.10
N ALA A 105 -3.73 -24.63 1.15
CA ALA A 105 -4.94 -23.87 1.47
C ALA A 105 -4.86 -22.41 1.01
N LEU A 106 -3.69 -21.79 1.16
CA LEU A 106 -3.45 -20.42 0.71
C LEU A 106 -3.56 -20.32 -0.81
N ARG A 107 -2.86 -21.18 -1.54
CA ARG A 107 -2.90 -21.26 -3.01
C ARG A 107 -4.33 -21.47 -3.52
N PHE A 108 -5.05 -22.43 -2.94
CA PHE A 108 -6.44 -22.71 -3.31
C PHE A 108 -7.34 -21.48 -3.12
N ARG A 109 -7.23 -20.82 -1.97
CA ARG A 109 -8.02 -19.63 -1.67
C ARG A 109 -7.73 -18.50 -2.66
N LEU A 110 -6.46 -18.13 -2.83
CA LEU A 110 -6.07 -17.00 -3.68
C LEU A 110 -6.47 -17.23 -5.14
N LEU A 111 -6.25 -18.43 -5.68
CA LEU A 111 -6.66 -18.79 -7.04
C LEU A 111 -8.17 -18.64 -7.24
N ARG A 112 -9.00 -19.10 -6.30
CA ARG A 112 -10.45 -18.98 -6.42
C ARG A 112 -10.95 -17.56 -6.24
N GLN A 113 -10.28 -16.74 -5.42
CA GLN A 113 -10.60 -15.32 -5.28
C GLN A 113 -10.45 -14.58 -6.62
N GLU A 114 -9.40 -14.88 -7.37
CA GLU A 114 -9.15 -14.32 -8.70
C GLU A 114 -9.85 -15.08 -9.85
N GLY A 115 -10.79 -15.98 -9.52
CA GLY A 115 -11.64 -16.64 -10.52
C GLY A 115 -11.03 -17.84 -11.24
N TYR A 116 -9.87 -18.34 -10.82
CA TYR A 116 -9.30 -19.57 -11.35
C TYR A 116 -10.14 -20.79 -10.94
N ASN A 117 -10.34 -21.70 -11.90
CA ASN A 117 -10.95 -22.98 -11.61
C ASN A 117 -9.92 -23.93 -10.96
N VAL A 118 -10.15 -24.26 -9.70
CA VAL A 118 -9.36 -25.22 -8.93
C VAL A 118 -10.31 -26.29 -8.35
N PRO A 119 -10.13 -27.57 -8.67
CA PRO A 119 -10.97 -28.65 -8.13
C PRO A 119 -10.92 -28.71 -6.62
N ALA A 120 -11.97 -29.22 -5.96
CA ALA A 120 -11.96 -29.39 -4.49
C ALA A 120 -11.15 -30.60 -4.00
N GLY A 121 -10.70 -31.47 -4.91
CA GLY A 121 -9.93 -32.67 -4.62
C GLY A 121 -8.43 -32.53 -4.87
N VAL A 122 -7.89 -31.31 -4.75
CA VAL A 122 -6.43 -31.08 -4.73
C VAL A 122 -5.81 -31.76 -3.53
#